data_AF-D5AIG8-F1
#
_entry.id   AF-D5AIG8-F1
#
_cell.length_a   1.000
_cell.length_b   1.000
_cell.length_c   1.000
_cell.angle_alpha   90.00
_cell.angle_beta   90.00
_cell.angle_gamma   90.00
#
_symmetry.space_group_name_H-M   'P 1'
#
loop_
_entity.id
_entity.type
_entity.pdbx_description
1 polymer ?
#
loop_
_entity_poly.entity_id
_entity_poly.type
_entity_poly.pdbx_seq_one_letter_code
_entity_poly.pdbx_strand_id
1 'polypeptide(L)'
;MITPFDKSILKDIERALNASDLGLTPQSDGTVIRLVIPALTEETRKNLAKDVKKVGENSKVAIRNIRRDAMDEAKKAEKAKEITEDELKTLEKDIQKVTDDAIKTIDKMTADKEKELLEV
;
A
#
# COMPACT_ATOMS: atom_id res chain seq x y z
N MET A 1 15.63 13.68 -8.48
CA MET A 1 15.71 15.00 -9.16
C MET A 1 14.30 15.35 -9.62
N ILE A 2 13.82 16.54 -9.27
CA ILE A 2 12.49 17.02 -9.65
C ILE A 2 12.68 18.12 -10.68
N THR A 3 12.07 17.94 -11.85
CA THR A 3 12.04 18.96 -12.91
C THR A 3 10.59 19.41 -13.06
N PRO A 4 10.26 20.66 -12.72
CA PRO A 4 8.89 21.13 -12.82
C PRO A 4 8.53 21.39 -14.28
N PHE A 5 7.26 21.13 -14.63
CA PHE A 5 6.74 21.42 -15.97
C PHE A 5 6.71 22.93 -16.27
N ASP A 6 6.45 23.74 -15.25
CA ASP A 6 6.58 25.20 -15.29
C ASP A 6 7.66 25.65 -14.30
N LYS A 7 8.57 26.52 -14.74
CA LYS A 7 9.64 27.06 -13.88
C LYS A 7 9.12 28.08 -12.86
N SER A 8 7.94 28.66 -13.07
CA SER A 8 7.34 29.66 -12.18
C SER A 8 6.98 29.07 -10.79
N ILE A 9 6.59 27.79 -10.75
CA ILE A 9 6.15 27.09 -9.53
C ILE A 9 7.30 26.52 -8.69
N LEU A 10 8.55 26.75 -9.10
CA LEU A 10 9.72 26.13 -8.46
C LEU A 10 9.84 26.52 -6.98
N LYS A 11 9.53 27.79 -6.65
CA LYS A 11 9.49 28.27 -5.26
C LYS A 11 8.39 27.62 -4.42
N ASP A 12 7.22 27.35 -5.02
CA ASP A 12 6.13 26.70 -4.31
C ASP A 12 6.44 25.23 -4.01
N ILE A 13 7.09 24.55 -4.95
CA ILE A 13 7.57 23.17 -4.76
C ILE A 13 8.64 23.14 -3.65
N GLU A 14 9.59 24.06 -3.66
CA GLU A 14 10.63 24.17 -2.63
C GLU A 14 10.03 24.43 -1.23
N ARG A 15 9.03 25.32 -1.15
CA ARG A 15 8.31 25.59 0.10
C ARG A 15 7.55 24.36 0.60
N ALA A 16 6.85 23.66 -0.29
CA ALA A 16 6.10 22.45 0.06
C ALA A 16 7.02 21.32 0.55
N LEU A 17 8.19 21.16 -0.08
CA LEU A 17 9.19 20.18 0.35
C LEU A 17 9.77 20.51 1.73
N ASN A 18 10.10 21.78 1.99
CA ASN A 18 10.57 22.21 3.31
C ASN A 18 9.51 22.09 4.41
N ALA A 19 8.23 22.29 4.06
CA ALA A 19 7.10 22.13 4.99
C ALA A 19 6.66 20.67 5.18
N SER A 20 7.18 19.75 4.37
CA SER A 20 6.85 18.33 4.47
C SER A 20 7.63 17.67 5.61
N ASP A 21 7.02 16.65 6.23
CA ASP A 21 7.65 15.85 7.29
C ASP A 21 8.75 14.90 6.77
N LEU A 22 9.27 15.14 5.56
CA LEU A 22 10.33 14.34 4.96
C LEU A 22 11.70 14.63 5.60
N GLY A 23 11.87 15.78 6.27
CA GLY A 23 13.15 16.16 6.89
C GLY A 23 14.29 16.36 5.87
N LEU A 24 13.95 16.57 4.60
CA LEU A 24 14.90 16.75 3.51
C LEU A 24 15.06 18.24 3.19
N THR A 25 16.30 18.68 2.98
CA THR A 25 16.57 20.04 2.48
C THR A 25 16.69 20.00 0.96
N PRO A 26 15.75 20.58 0.20
CA PRO A 26 15.85 20.70 -1.25
C PRO A 26 16.99 21.65 -1.64
N GLN A 27 17.76 21.27 -2.66
CA GLN A 27 18.74 22.14 -3.32
C GLN A 27 18.20 22.54 -4.69
N SER A 28 18.09 23.84 -4.94
CA SER A 28 17.58 24.38 -6.20
C SER A 28 18.71 24.95 -7.06
N ASP A 29 18.79 24.53 -8.32
CA ASP A 29 19.73 25.09 -9.32
C ASP A 29 19.02 26.09 -10.26
N GLY A 30 17.85 26.60 -9.88
CA GLY A 30 17.06 27.57 -10.66
C GLY A 30 16.20 26.96 -11.79
N THR A 31 16.46 25.72 -12.20
CA THR A 31 15.61 24.97 -13.16
C THR A 31 15.17 23.60 -12.66
N VAL A 32 15.89 23.05 -11.68
CA VAL A 32 15.64 21.71 -11.12
C VAL A 32 15.81 21.76 -9.61
N ILE A 33 15.09 20.88 -8.92
CA ILE A 33 15.22 20.67 -7.47
C ILE A 33 15.88 19.30 -7.25
N ARG A 34 17.00 19.28 -6.53
CA ARG A 34 17.69 18.07 -6.07
C ARG A 34 17.34 17.82 -4.61
N LEU A 35 16.97 16.59 -4.30
CA LEU A 35 16.78 16.12 -2.93
C LEU A 35 17.90 15.16 -2.62
N VAL A 36 18.73 15.50 -1.64
CA VAL A 36 19.76 14.60 -1.12
C VAL A 36 19.08 13.75 -0.05
N ILE A 37 18.86 12.48 -0.35
CA ILE A 37 18.30 11.53 0.61
C ILE A 37 19.48 10.95 1.39
N PRO A 38 19.65 11.29 2.67
CA PRO A 38 20.68 10.67 3.48
C PRO A 38 20.42 9.17 3.61
N ALA A 39 21.47 8.37 3.75
CA ALA A 39 21.31 6.96 4.04
C ALA A 39 20.51 6.80 5.34
N LEU A 40 19.44 6.00 5.29
CA LEU A 40 18.63 5.71 6.46
C LEU A 40 19.50 5.01 7.51
N THR A 41 19.42 5.46 8.76
CA THR A 41 20.05 4.78 9.90
C THR A 41 19.39 3.42 10.11
N GLU A 42 20.09 2.49 10.76
CA GLU A 42 19.55 1.17 11.08
C GLU A 42 18.28 1.27 11.95
N GLU A 43 18.21 2.26 12.85
CA GLU A 43 17.05 2.53 13.68
C GLU A 43 15.83 2.99 12.85
N THR A 44 16.02 3.92 11.91
CA THR A 44 14.95 4.37 11.01
C THR A 44 14.47 3.23 10.11
N ARG A 45 15.39 2.40 9.58
CA ARG A 45 15.03 1.21 8.79
C ARG A 45 14.20 0.22 9.58
N LYS A 46 14.56 -0.06 10.84
CA LYS A 46 13.80 -0.93 11.75
C LYS A 46 12.40 -0.38 12.05
N ASN A 47 12.26 0.94 12.22
CA ASN A 47 10.95 1.56 12.44
C ASN A 47 10.07 1.47 11.19
N LEU A 48 10.62 1.78 10.01
CA LEU A 48 9.90 1.62 8.73
C LEU A 48 9.48 0.17 8.49
N ALA A 49 10.33 -0.82 8.83
CA ALA A 49 9.97 -2.23 8.71
C ALA A 49 8.79 -2.62 9.62
N LYS A 50 8.69 -2.05 10.83
CA LYS A 50 7.52 -2.24 11.71
C LYS A 50 6.26 -1.64 11.10
N ASP A 51 6.36 -0.45 10.50
CA ASP A 51 5.23 0.21 9.85
C ASP A 51 4.74 -0.58 8.65
N VAL A 52 5.65 -1.11 7.82
CA VAL A 52 5.32 -2.00 6.70
C VAL A 52 4.56 -3.23 7.18
N LYS A 53 5.01 -3.89 8.26
CA LYS A 53 4.28 -5.01 8.87
C LYS A 53 2.89 -4.62 9.34
N LYS A 54 2.76 -3.48 10.02
CA LYS A 54 1.47 -2.96 10.50
C LYS A 54 0.50 -2.72 9.34
N VAL A 55 0.98 -2.12 8.25
CA VAL A 55 0.17 -1.91 7.04
C VAL A 55 -0.25 -3.25 6.42
N GLY A 56 0.69 -4.20 6.27
CA GLY A 56 0.39 -5.53 5.75
C GLY A 56 -0.68 -6.26 6.56
N GLU A 57 -0.60 -6.25 7.89
CA GLU A 57 -1.60 -6.88 8.75
C GLU A 57 -2.97 -6.18 8.66
N ASN A 58 -3.00 -4.84 8.64
CA ASN A 58 -4.24 -4.09 8.46
C ASN A 58 -4.90 -4.41 7.10
N SER A 59 -4.12 -4.53 6.03
CA SER A 59 -4.61 -4.92 4.70
C SER A 59 -5.21 -6.33 4.72
N LYS A 60 -4.58 -7.29 5.40
CA LYS A 60 -5.14 -8.64 5.55
C LYS A 60 -6.45 -8.64 6.34
N VAL A 61 -6.54 -7.83 7.41
CA VAL A 61 -7.78 -7.69 8.18
C VAL A 61 -8.90 -7.14 7.29
N ALA A 62 -8.62 -6.10 6.50
CA ALA A 62 -9.59 -5.54 5.55
C ALA A 62 -10.08 -6.59 4.53
N ILE A 63 -9.17 -7.37 3.95
CA ILE A 63 -9.55 -8.46 3.02
C ILE A 63 -10.42 -9.52 3.69
N ARG A 64 -10.10 -9.91 4.94
CA ARG A 64 -10.92 -10.90 5.67
C ARG A 64 -12.33 -10.38 5.96
N ASN A 65 -12.47 -9.09 6.22
CA ASN A 65 -13.79 -8.45 6.40
C ASN A 65 -14.56 -8.43 5.08
N ILE A 66 -13.94 -7.99 3.98
CA ILE A 66 -14.57 -8.00 2.64
C ILE A 66 -15.01 -9.42 2.26
N ARG A 67 -14.17 -10.44 2.51
CA ARG A 67 -14.55 -11.83 2.27
C ARG A 67 -15.80 -12.21 3.06
N ARG A 68 -15.87 -11.85 4.34
CA ARG A 68 -17.03 -12.15 5.18
C ARG A 68 -18.29 -11.50 4.62
N ASP A 69 -18.21 -10.21 4.25
CA ASP A 69 -19.33 -9.47 3.69
C ASP A 69 -19.80 -10.09 2.36
N ALA A 70 -18.87 -10.46 1.48
CA ALA A 70 -19.17 -11.13 0.21
C ALA A 70 -19.80 -12.52 0.40
N MET A 71 -19.33 -13.29 1.38
CA MET A 71 -19.93 -14.60 1.73
C MET A 71 -21.34 -14.45 2.29
N ASP A 72 -21.57 -13.44 3.13
CA ASP A 72 -22.89 -13.15 3.70
C ASP A 72 -23.86 -12.65 2.61
N GLU A 73 -23.38 -11.89 1.64
CA GLU A 73 -24.15 -11.44 0.47
C GLU A 73 -24.52 -12.61 -0.45
N ALA A 74 -23.58 -13.50 -0.77
CA ALA A 74 -23.86 -14.70 -1.57
C ALA A 74 -24.94 -15.59 -0.91
N LYS A 75 -24.87 -15.77 0.41
CA LYS A 75 -25.89 -16.51 1.18
C LYS A 75 -27.25 -15.81 1.20
N LYS A 76 -27.30 -14.48 1.16
CA LYS A 76 -28.57 -13.73 1.04
C LYS A 76 -29.19 -13.90 -0.34
N ALA A 77 -28.38 -13.86 -1.40
CA ALA A 77 -28.84 -14.08 -2.77
C ALA A 77 -29.44 -15.48 -2.96
N GLU A 78 -28.84 -16.52 -2.36
CA GLU A 78 -29.40 -17.89 -2.38
C GLU A 78 -30.76 -17.95 -1.68
N LYS A 79 -30.89 -17.35 -0.49
CA LYS A 79 -32.17 -17.27 0.23
C LYS A 79 -33.24 -16.48 -0.53
N ALA A 80 -32.83 -15.47 -1.28
CA ALA A 80 -33.69 -14.70 -2.16
C ALA A 80 -34.06 -15.45 -3.46
N LYS A 81 -33.48 -16.64 -3.68
CA LYS A 81 -33.59 -17.45 -4.91
C LYS A 81 -33.09 -16.74 -6.17
N GLU A 82 -32.17 -15.79 -5.98
CA GLU A 82 -31.47 -15.12 -7.09
C GLU A 82 -30.36 -16.00 -7.68
N ILE A 83 -29.80 -16.90 -6.85
CA ILE A 83 -28.84 -17.93 -7.24
C ILE A 83 -29.26 -19.29 -6.69
N THR A 84 -28.78 -20.35 -7.32
CA THR A 84 -28.96 -21.75 -6.91
C THR A 84 -27.91 -22.18 -5.86
N GLU A 85 -28.16 -23.31 -5.19
CA GLU A 85 -27.19 -23.88 -4.21
C GLU A 85 -25.85 -24.26 -4.87
N ASP A 86 -25.88 -24.71 -6.13
CA ASP A 86 -24.67 -25.06 -6.88
C ASP A 86 -23.86 -23.80 -7.28
N GLU A 87 -24.56 -22.72 -7.65
CA GLU A 87 -23.92 -21.42 -7.89
C GLU A 87 -23.33 -20.84 -6.60
N LEU A 88 -24.03 -20.95 -5.47
CA LEU A 88 -23.51 -20.54 -4.16
C LEU A 88 -22.20 -21.27 -3.83
N LYS A 89 -22.15 -22.59 -3.97
CA LYS A 89 -20.92 -23.38 -3.72
C LYS A 89 -19.76 -22.97 -4.62
N THR A 90 -20.06 -22.57 -5.85
CA THR A 90 -19.04 -22.08 -6.80
C THR A 90 -18.54 -20.71 -6.39
N LEU A 91 -19.45 -19.77 -6.09
CA LEU A 91 -19.15 -18.43 -5.57
C LEU A 91 -18.32 -18.49 -4.29
N GLU A 92 -18.67 -19.34 -3.32
CA GLU A 92 -17.89 -19.49 -2.08
C GLU A 92 -16.45 -19.94 -2.36
N LYS A 93 -16.24 -20.88 -3.30
CA LYS A 93 -14.90 -21.32 -3.70
C LYS A 93 -14.12 -20.20 -4.38
N ASP A 94 -14.75 -19.45 -5.27
CA ASP A 94 -14.10 -18.37 -6.01
C ASP A 94 -13.74 -17.21 -5.08
N ILE A 95 -14.65 -16.79 -4.20
CA ILE A 95 -14.40 -15.78 -3.17
C ILE A 95 -13.22 -16.20 -2.29
N GLN A 96 -13.19 -17.47 -1.84
CA GLN A 96 -12.10 -17.98 -1.01
C GLN A 96 -10.77 -17.98 -1.78
N LYS A 97 -10.76 -18.43 -3.04
CA LYS A 97 -9.56 -18.45 -3.88
C LYS A 97 -8.99 -17.05 -4.10
N VAL A 98 -9.83 -16.08 -4.47
CA VAL A 98 -9.40 -14.69 -4.67
C VAL A 98 -8.87 -14.08 -3.37
N THR A 99 -9.50 -14.39 -2.23
CA THR A 99 -9.03 -13.94 -0.91
C THR A 99 -7.64 -14.50 -0.61
N ASP A 100 -7.43 -15.80 -0.82
CA ASP A 100 -6.15 -16.47 -0.52
C ASP A 100 -5.02 -15.95 -1.42
N ASP A 101 -5.30 -15.73 -2.70
CA ASP A 101 -4.31 -15.17 -3.64
C ASP A 101 -3.97 -13.71 -3.30
N ALA A 102 -4.94 -12.92 -2.86
CA ALA A 102 -4.71 -11.55 -2.40
C ALA A 102 -3.89 -11.50 -1.10
N ILE A 103 -4.15 -12.40 -0.14
CA ILE A 103 -3.36 -12.51 1.10
C ILE A 103 -1.91 -12.88 0.77
N LYS A 104 -1.67 -13.88 -0.09
CA LYS A 104 -0.32 -14.27 -0.54
C LYS A 104 0.41 -13.10 -1.19
N THR A 105 -0.30 -12.30 -1.98
CA THR A 105 0.28 -11.12 -2.65
C THR A 105 0.72 -10.08 -1.63
N ILE A 106 -0.11 -9.80 -0.62
CA ILE A 106 0.24 -8.88 0.49
C ILE A 106 1.45 -9.42 1.27
N ASP A 107 1.47 -10.70 1.61
CA ASP A 107 2.59 -11.33 2.31
C ASP A 107 3.90 -11.15 1.54
N LYS A 108 3.86 -11.43 0.24
CA LYS A 108 5.01 -11.24 -0.64
C LYS A 108 5.46 -9.77 -0.69
N MET A 109 4.55 -8.83 -0.93
CA MET A 109 4.89 -7.41 -0.99
C MET A 109 5.46 -6.88 0.33
N THR A 110 4.91 -7.33 1.46
CA THR A 110 5.37 -6.95 2.80
C THR A 110 6.79 -7.48 3.04
N ALA A 111 7.04 -8.75 2.70
CA ALA A 111 8.36 -9.38 2.85
C ALA A 111 9.41 -8.76 1.92
N ASP A 112 9.06 -8.53 0.65
CA ASP A 112 9.95 -7.89 -0.32
C ASP A 112 10.32 -6.47 0.14
N LYS A 113 9.36 -5.71 0.66
CA LYS A 113 9.62 -4.35 1.15
C LYS A 113 10.40 -4.32 2.47
N GLU A 114 10.16 -5.26 3.37
CA GLU A 114 10.97 -5.42 4.59
C GLU A 114 12.43 -5.75 4.24
N LYS A 115 12.63 -6.65 3.28
CA LYS A 115 13.97 -7.01 2.78
C LYS A 115 14.67 -5.81 2.16
N GLU A 116 13.99 -5.07 1.28
CA GLU A 116 14.53 -3.83 0.66
C GLU A 116 14.94 -2.79 1.72
N LEU A 117 14.19 -2.67 2.82
CA LEU A 117 14.51 -1.73 3.90
C LEU A 117 15.73 -2.18 4.72
N LEU A 118 15.95 -3.48 4.86
CA LEU A 118 17.03 -4.06 5.69
C LEU A 118 18.33 -4.30 4.90
N GLU A 119 18.23 -4.57 3.60
CA GLU A 119 19.41 -4.69 2.71
C GLU A 119 19.94 -3.30 2.31
N VAL A 120 21.26 -3.19 2.15
CA VAL A 120 21.98 -2.01 1.66
C VAL A 120 22.64 -2.36 0.34
#